data_AF-A0A4R8RV99-F1
#
_entry.id   AF-A0A4R8RV99-F1
#
_cell.length_a   1.000
_cell.length_b   1.000
_cell.length_c   1.000
_cell.angle_alpha   90.00
_cell.angle_beta   90.00
_cell.angle_gamma   90.00
#
_symmetry.space_group_name_H-M   'P 1'
#
loop_
_entity.id
_entity.type
_entity.pdbx_description
1 polymer ?
#
loop_
_entity_poly.entity_id
_entity_poly.type
_entity_poly.pdbx_seq_one_letter_code
_entity_poly.pdbx_strand_id
1 'polypeptide(L)'
;MGDENNATAPRQRLPRGQGWLLRQQIIDTAMDLVLRSGEARAPSARELTRALGITAPSFYRHFSSTDELADALCSRYFEQLGEALQRATSNISTALGRLHALGLAYVRFAAQNPLMYRLATAGPPRIGSGSDEILSSSAFLHLRGVVQELVDEERFPPGNTLEPALQFWATTHGVASLLVTRPHLPWGEQESFASRTLYAAYLGHVASEAPDGADGQW
;
A
#
# COMPACT_ATOMS: atom_id res chain seq x y z
N MET A 1 -21.05 -11.34 56.15
CA MET A 1 -20.34 -12.24 55.22
C MET A 1 -20.40 -11.54 53.87
N GLY A 2 -19.59 -10.52 53.61
CA GLY A 2 -18.15 -10.62 53.36
C GLY A 2 -17.95 -10.32 51.88
N ASP A 3 -18.03 -9.04 51.54
CA ASP A 3 -17.88 -8.47 50.19
C ASP A 3 -16.38 -8.36 49.91
N GLU A 4 -15.82 -9.18 49.01
CA GLU A 4 -14.39 -9.13 48.66
C GLU A 4 -14.15 -9.03 47.16
N ASN A 5 -13.93 -7.78 46.76
CA ASN A 5 -12.72 -7.31 46.08
C ASN A 5 -12.46 -7.74 44.63
N ASN A 6 -13.16 -7.08 43.71
CA ASN A 6 -12.70 -6.85 42.33
C ASN A 6 -11.53 -5.84 42.34
N ALA A 7 -10.31 -6.33 42.55
CA ALA A 7 -9.10 -5.50 42.46
C ALA A 7 -8.72 -5.27 40.99
N THR A 8 -9.26 -4.20 40.38
CA THR A 8 -8.72 -3.67 39.13
C THR A 8 -7.32 -3.08 39.38
N ALA A 9 -6.31 -3.66 38.74
CA ALA A 9 -4.93 -3.21 38.83
C ALA A 9 -4.78 -1.71 38.48
N PRO A 10 -3.88 -0.97 39.17
CA PRO A 10 -3.71 0.46 38.95
C PRO A 10 -3.14 0.73 37.55
N ARG A 11 -3.83 1.59 36.78
CA ARG A 11 -3.38 2.03 35.45
C ARG A 11 -2.06 2.79 35.56
N GLN A 12 -1.00 2.22 35.04
CA GLN A 12 0.30 2.88 34.94
C GLN A 12 0.17 4.05 33.95
N ARG A 13 0.09 5.27 34.49
CA ARG A 13 0.12 6.50 33.67
C ARG A 13 1.47 6.58 32.97
N LEU A 14 1.46 6.55 31.64
CA LEU A 14 2.65 6.76 30.81
C LEU A 14 3.31 8.10 31.19
N PRO A 15 4.65 8.15 31.39
CA PRO A 15 5.37 9.37 31.74
C PRO A 15 5.13 10.53 30.75
N ARG A 16 5.13 11.76 31.26
CA ARG A 16 5.01 12.98 30.43
C ARG A 16 6.16 13.03 29.40
N GLY A 17 5.83 13.28 28.13
CA GLY A 17 6.80 13.34 27.02
C GLY A 17 6.73 12.18 26.01
N GLN A 18 5.95 11.13 26.29
CA GLN A 18 5.79 9.96 25.41
C GLN A 18 4.55 10.05 24.49
N GLY A 19 4.12 11.25 24.13
CA GLY A 19 2.92 11.45 23.30
C GLY A 19 3.00 10.76 21.93
N TRP A 20 4.20 10.66 21.36
CA TRP A 20 4.45 9.93 20.11
C TRP A 20 4.24 8.41 20.27
N LEU A 21 4.57 7.84 21.43
CA LEU A 21 4.36 6.43 21.73
C LEU A 21 2.87 6.10 21.77
N LEU A 22 2.06 6.97 22.39
CA LEU A 22 0.61 6.79 22.40
C LEU A 22 0.02 6.94 21.00
N ARG A 23 0.53 7.88 20.18
CA ARG A 23 0.10 8.00 18.78
C ARG A 23 0.35 6.71 17.99
N GLN A 24 1.53 6.12 18.13
CA GLN A 24 1.86 4.84 17.48
C GLN A 24 0.99 3.69 18.02
N GLN A 25 0.80 3.60 19.33
CA GLN A 25 -0.10 2.61 19.94
C GLN A 25 -1.55 2.73 19.43
N ILE A 26 -2.03 3.95 19.17
CA ILE A 26 -3.36 4.17 18.56
C ILE A 26 -3.39 3.62 17.13
N ILE A 27 -2.36 3.88 16.31
CA ILE A 27 -2.26 3.34 14.94
C ILE A 27 -2.22 1.81 14.97
N ASP A 28 -1.33 1.22 15.77
CA ASP A 28 -1.16 -0.23 15.85
C ASP A 28 -2.45 -0.91 16.32
N THR A 29 -3.12 -0.35 17.33
CA THR A 29 -4.40 -0.86 17.80
C THR A 29 -5.50 -0.68 16.75
N ALA A 30 -5.47 0.42 15.99
CA ALA A 30 -6.42 0.64 14.92
C ALA A 30 -6.25 -0.39 13.80
N MET A 31 -5.02 -0.70 13.38
CA MET A 31 -4.73 -1.76 12.41
C MET A 31 -5.26 -3.11 12.87
N ASP A 32 -5.00 -3.48 14.13
CA ASP A 32 -5.48 -4.74 14.71
C ASP A 32 -7.03 -4.78 14.78
N LEU A 33 -7.68 -3.67 15.10
CA LEU A 33 -9.15 -3.58 15.09
C LEU A 33 -9.74 -3.71 13.67
N VAL A 34 -9.08 -3.18 12.63
CA VAL A 34 -9.49 -3.39 11.23
C VAL A 34 -9.45 -4.88 10.88
N LEU A 35 -8.37 -5.57 11.26
CA LEU A 35 -8.21 -6.99 11.00
C LEU A 35 -9.26 -7.83 11.74
N ARG A 36 -9.54 -7.50 13.01
CA ARG A 36 -10.52 -8.22 13.83
C ARG A 36 -11.97 -7.97 13.41
N SER A 37 -12.30 -6.79 12.90
CA SER A 37 -13.66 -6.47 12.44
C SER A 37 -14.01 -7.12 11.11
N GLY A 38 -13.01 -7.39 10.26
CA GLY A 38 -13.24 -7.83 8.88
C GLY A 38 -13.74 -6.72 7.95
N GLU A 39 -13.76 -5.47 8.43
CA GLU A 39 -14.29 -4.32 7.69
C GLU A 39 -13.15 -3.39 7.25
N ALA A 40 -13.14 -3.01 5.97
CA ALA A 40 -12.17 -2.06 5.42
C ALA A 40 -12.54 -0.60 5.77
N ARG A 41 -12.60 -0.28 7.07
CA ARG A 41 -12.85 1.07 7.59
C ARG A 41 -11.98 1.38 8.80
N ALA A 42 -11.69 2.65 9.04
CA ALA A 42 -11.04 3.04 10.28
C ALA A 42 -11.96 2.76 11.49
N PRO A 43 -11.41 2.30 12.63
CA PRO A 43 -12.14 2.22 13.89
C PRO A 43 -12.53 3.61 14.39
N SER A 44 -13.71 3.70 15.00
CA SER A 44 -14.18 4.91 15.65
C SER A 44 -13.36 5.25 16.89
N ALA A 45 -13.37 6.53 17.30
CA ALA A 45 -12.76 6.97 18.55
C ALA A 45 -13.28 6.17 19.76
N ARG A 46 -14.56 5.75 19.74
CA ARG A 46 -15.16 4.94 20.81
C ARG A 46 -14.60 3.51 20.86
N GLU A 47 -14.40 2.88 19.70
CA GLU A 47 -13.78 1.55 19.61
C GLU A 47 -12.33 1.60 20.14
N LEU A 48 -11.56 2.61 19.73
CA LEU A 48 -10.15 2.76 20.13
C LEU A 48 -9.98 3.10 21.60
N THR A 49 -10.74 4.07 22.11
CA THR A 49 -10.66 4.46 23.52
C THR A 49 -10.99 3.30 24.45
N ARG A 50 -11.97 2.46 24.08
CA ARG A 50 -12.29 1.23 24.79
C ARG A 50 -11.16 0.21 24.72
N ALA A 51 -10.59 -0.03 23.53
CA ALA A 51 -9.52 -1.01 23.35
C ALA A 51 -8.23 -0.64 24.10
N LEU A 52 -7.91 0.65 24.14
CA LEU A 52 -6.69 1.19 24.77
C LEU A 52 -6.86 1.57 26.25
N GLY A 53 -8.10 1.61 26.76
CA GLY A 53 -8.38 2.10 28.13
C GLY A 53 -8.09 3.60 28.33
N ILE A 54 -8.11 4.40 27.26
CA ILE A 54 -7.90 5.85 27.29
C ILE A 54 -9.22 6.62 27.18
N THR A 55 -9.19 7.93 27.41
CA THR A 55 -10.38 8.79 27.26
C THR A 55 -10.47 9.40 25.87
N ALA A 56 -11.68 9.78 25.44
CA ALA A 56 -11.87 10.48 24.16
C ALA A 56 -11.05 11.78 24.06
N PRO A 57 -10.98 12.66 25.09
CA PRO A 57 -10.06 13.80 25.06
C PRO A 57 -8.59 13.40 24.89
N SER A 58 -8.17 12.23 25.38
CA SER A 58 -6.81 11.74 25.15
C SER A 58 -6.57 11.33 23.69
N PHE A 59 -7.55 10.69 23.05
CA PHE A 59 -7.50 10.37 21.62
C PHE A 59 -7.42 11.65 20.78
N TYR A 60 -8.29 12.61 21.05
CA TYR A 60 -8.37 13.87 20.27
C TYR A 60 -7.15 14.78 20.41
N ARG A 61 -6.25 14.54 21.38
CA ARG A 61 -4.94 15.19 21.43
C ARG A 61 -3.96 14.68 20.37
N HIS A 62 -4.19 13.49 19.82
CA HIS A 62 -3.32 12.84 18.83
C HIS A 62 -3.92 12.79 17.42
N PHE A 63 -5.25 12.73 17.34
CA PHE A 63 -6.00 12.71 16.09
C PHE A 63 -7.22 13.62 16.22
N SER A 64 -7.24 14.69 15.45
CA SER A 64 -8.35 15.65 15.39
C SER A 64 -9.66 15.01 14.91
N SER A 65 -9.58 13.94 14.12
CA SER A 65 -10.74 13.20 13.62
C SER A 65 -10.40 11.72 13.36
N THR A 66 -11.42 10.91 13.11
CA THR A 66 -11.26 9.54 12.59
C THR A 66 -10.74 9.53 11.15
N ASP A 67 -10.91 10.62 10.40
CA ASP A 67 -10.37 10.76 9.06
C ASP A 67 -8.85 10.95 9.11
N GLU A 68 -8.33 11.77 10.04
CA GLU A 68 -6.88 11.91 10.27
C GLU A 68 -6.26 10.57 10.71
N LEU A 69 -7.00 9.77 11.51
CA LEU A 69 -6.57 8.42 11.83
C LEU A 69 -6.53 7.52 10.59
N ALA A 70 -7.55 7.58 9.75
CA ALA A 70 -7.60 6.82 8.52
C ALA A 70 -6.46 7.22 7.58
N ASP A 71 -6.09 8.49 7.51
CA ASP A 71 -4.92 8.94 6.74
C ASP A 71 -3.62 8.35 7.29
N ALA A 72 -3.45 8.35 8.62
CA ALA A 72 -2.29 7.70 9.25
C ALA A 72 -2.24 6.19 9.01
N LEU A 73 -3.39 5.51 8.94
CA LEU A 73 -3.48 4.10 8.55
C LEU A 73 -3.06 3.88 7.09
N CYS A 74 -3.47 4.76 6.18
CA CYS A 74 -3.04 4.74 4.79
C CYS A 74 -1.52 4.96 4.67
N SER A 75 -0.96 5.97 5.34
CA SER A 75 0.48 6.23 5.36
C SER A 75 1.25 5.01 5.85
N ARG A 76 0.81 4.40 6.96
CA ARG A 76 1.43 3.20 7.52
C ARG A 76 1.42 2.02 6.54
N TYR A 77 0.31 1.83 5.82
CA TYR A 77 0.20 0.81 4.79
C TYR A 77 1.17 1.06 3.62
N PHE A 78 1.24 2.29 3.11
CA PHE A 78 2.14 2.63 2.01
C PHE A 78 3.63 2.61 2.40
N GLU A 79 3.97 2.94 3.64
CA GLU A 79 5.32 2.74 4.19
C GLU A 79 5.71 1.26 4.14
N GLN A 80 4.86 0.38 4.69
CA GLN A 80 5.10 -1.08 4.70
C GLN A 80 5.18 -1.65 3.28
N LEU A 81 4.34 -1.17 2.37
CA LEU A 81 4.40 -1.52 0.96
C LEU A 81 5.74 -1.09 0.35
N GLY A 82 6.16 0.17 0.55
CA GLY A 82 7.42 0.69 0.04
C GLY A 82 8.63 -0.14 0.49
N GLU A 83 8.67 -0.53 1.76
CA GLU A 83 9.69 -1.45 2.25
C GLU A 83 9.64 -2.84 1.60
N ALA A 84 8.44 -3.38 1.38
CA ALA A 84 8.27 -4.68 0.73
C ALA A 84 8.77 -4.64 -0.73
N LEU A 85 8.48 -3.55 -1.44
CA LEU A 85 8.98 -3.30 -2.80
C LEU A 85 10.51 -3.19 -2.82
N GLN A 86 11.10 -2.44 -1.87
CA GLN A 86 12.55 -2.31 -1.75
C GLN A 86 13.24 -3.66 -1.51
N ARG A 87 12.69 -4.47 -0.61
CA ARG A 87 13.22 -5.82 -0.33
C ARG A 87 13.14 -6.72 -1.56
N ALA A 88 12.05 -6.65 -2.32
CA ALA A 88 11.82 -7.51 -3.48
C ALA A 88 12.80 -7.31 -4.63
N THR A 89 13.36 -6.10 -4.79
CA THR A 89 14.32 -5.79 -5.87
C THR A 89 15.79 -5.90 -5.46
N SER A 90 16.08 -5.90 -4.15
CA SER A 90 17.44 -5.77 -3.61
C SER A 90 18.50 -6.74 -4.15
N ASN A 91 18.09 -7.95 -4.55
CA ASN A 91 18.99 -9.00 -5.04
C ASN A 91 18.82 -9.31 -6.54
N ILE A 92 18.12 -8.44 -7.29
CA ILE A 92 17.87 -8.66 -8.72
C ILE A 92 18.79 -7.77 -9.53
N SER A 93 19.55 -8.39 -10.43
CA SER A 93 20.60 -7.72 -11.21
C SER A 93 20.09 -6.96 -12.43
N THR A 94 19.06 -7.47 -13.11
CA THR A 94 18.52 -6.87 -14.36
C THR A 94 17.39 -5.88 -14.09
N ALA A 95 17.31 -4.78 -14.83
CA ALA A 95 16.22 -3.81 -14.72
C ALA A 95 14.84 -4.45 -14.99
N LEU A 96 14.72 -5.30 -16.02
CA LEU A 96 13.47 -6.03 -16.30
C LEU A 96 13.06 -6.95 -15.15
N GLY A 97 14.01 -7.67 -14.56
CA GLY A 97 13.76 -8.49 -13.38
C GLY A 97 13.27 -7.65 -12.19
N ARG A 98 13.86 -6.48 -11.96
CA ARG A 98 13.43 -5.55 -10.90
C ARG A 98 12.02 -5.04 -11.15
N LEU A 99 11.69 -4.65 -12.39
CA LEU A 99 10.35 -4.19 -12.77
C LEU A 99 9.31 -5.27 -12.48
N HIS A 100 9.58 -6.50 -12.91
CA HIS A 100 8.69 -7.63 -12.68
C HIS A 100 8.52 -7.95 -11.19
N ALA A 101 9.62 -7.92 -10.42
CA ALA A 101 9.58 -8.16 -8.98
C ALA A 101 8.83 -7.07 -8.21
N LEU A 102 8.94 -5.80 -8.62
CA LEU A 102 8.14 -4.70 -8.06
C LEU A 102 6.65 -4.99 -8.23
N GLY A 103 6.22 -5.29 -9.45
CA GLY A 103 4.81 -5.57 -9.74
C GLY A 103 4.29 -6.76 -8.94
N LEU A 104 5.03 -7.88 -8.90
CA LEU A 104 4.64 -9.05 -8.12
C LEU A 104 4.62 -8.79 -6.61
N ALA A 105 5.59 -8.05 -6.08
CA ALA A 105 5.62 -7.71 -4.66
C ALA A 105 4.45 -6.81 -4.27
N TYR A 106 4.07 -5.86 -5.12
CA TYR A 106 2.88 -5.04 -4.93
C TYR A 106 1.61 -5.92 -4.86
N VAL A 107 1.41 -6.77 -5.87
CA VAL A 107 0.24 -7.65 -5.94
C VAL A 107 0.18 -8.59 -4.73
N ARG A 108 1.30 -9.20 -4.36
CA ARG A 108 1.40 -10.10 -3.21
C ARG A 108 1.09 -9.37 -1.91
N PHE A 109 1.63 -8.17 -1.71
CA PHE A 109 1.39 -7.38 -0.50
C PHE A 109 -0.08 -6.98 -0.37
N ALA A 110 -0.70 -6.55 -1.47
CA ALA A 110 -2.13 -6.22 -1.52
C ALA A 110 -3.01 -7.45 -1.18
N ALA A 111 -2.71 -8.61 -1.79
CA ALA A 111 -3.44 -9.85 -1.56
C ALA A 111 -3.31 -10.37 -0.12
N GLN A 112 -2.14 -10.17 0.52
CA GLN A 112 -1.91 -10.54 1.91
C GLN A 112 -2.56 -9.57 2.91
N ASN A 113 -2.87 -8.34 2.48
CA ASN A 113 -3.42 -7.28 3.34
C ASN A 113 -4.72 -6.69 2.75
N PRO A 114 -5.75 -7.49 2.43
CA PRO A 114 -6.88 -7.05 1.59
C PRO A 114 -7.73 -5.96 2.24
N LEU A 115 -7.90 -5.97 3.57
CA LEU A 115 -8.68 -4.95 4.27
C LEU A 115 -7.96 -3.60 4.29
N MET A 116 -6.64 -3.61 4.55
CA MET A 116 -5.83 -2.41 4.55
C MET A 116 -5.63 -1.87 3.13
N TYR A 117 -5.46 -2.74 2.13
CA TYR A 117 -5.47 -2.34 0.72
C TYR A 117 -6.77 -1.61 0.39
N ARG A 118 -7.92 -2.24 0.66
CA ARG A 118 -9.22 -1.62 0.40
C ARG A 118 -9.38 -0.29 1.14
N LEU A 119 -8.96 -0.20 2.40
CA LEU A 119 -9.02 1.04 3.17
C LEU A 119 -8.13 2.14 2.54
N ALA A 120 -6.91 1.79 2.15
CA ALA A 120 -5.93 2.71 1.59
C ALA A 120 -6.26 3.17 0.16
N THR A 121 -7.06 2.40 -0.57
CA THR A 121 -7.42 2.69 -1.97
C THR A 121 -8.89 3.04 -2.15
N ALA A 122 -9.71 3.03 -1.10
CA ALA A 122 -11.14 3.37 -1.17
C ALA A 122 -11.36 4.87 -1.00
N GLY A 123 -11.57 5.56 -2.12
CA GLY A 123 -12.06 6.94 -2.15
C GLY A 123 -11.18 7.86 -3.00
N PRO A 124 -11.71 9.03 -3.40
CA PRO A 124 -10.88 10.07 -4.00
C PRO A 124 -9.78 10.48 -2.99
N PRO A 125 -8.62 10.97 -3.47
CA PRO A 125 -7.61 11.56 -2.61
C PRO A 125 -8.28 12.56 -1.67
N ARG A 126 -8.10 12.38 -0.36
CA ARG A 126 -8.74 13.26 0.63
C ARG A 126 -8.07 14.63 0.54
N ILE A 127 -8.89 15.68 0.52
CA ILE A 127 -8.53 17.07 0.19
C ILE A 127 -7.16 17.45 0.80
N GLY A 128 -6.18 17.75 -0.06
CA GLY A 128 -4.78 18.04 0.33
C GLY A 128 -3.77 17.00 -0.12
N SER A 129 -4.20 15.74 -0.33
CA SER A 129 -3.41 14.69 -1.00
C SER A 129 -3.52 14.86 -2.51
N GLY A 130 -2.66 15.70 -3.09
CA GLY A 130 -2.62 15.90 -4.54
C GLY A 130 -2.12 14.64 -5.28
N SER A 131 -2.34 14.57 -6.60
CA SER A 131 -1.61 13.66 -7.50
C SER A 131 -0.09 13.66 -7.22
N ASP A 132 0.43 14.82 -6.80
CA ASP A 132 1.82 15.04 -6.44
C ASP A 132 2.30 14.15 -5.29
N GLU A 133 1.43 13.75 -4.35
CA GLU A 133 1.83 12.91 -3.22
C GLU A 133 2.12 11.46 -3.64
N ILE A 134 1.30 10.90 -4.54
CA ILE A 134 1.55 9.58 -5.12
C ILE A 134 2.83 9.61 -5.96
N LEU A 135 2.98 10.63 -6.82
CA LEU A 135 4.14 10.77 -7.71
C LEU A 135 5.45 11.06 -6.96
N SER A 136 5.36 11.61 -5.74
CA SER A 136 6.51 11.84 -4.86
C SER A 136 6.75 10.72 -3.85
N SER A 137 5.87 9.72 -3.79
CA SER A 137 6.05 8.57 -2.90
C SER A 137 7.31 7.76 -3.26
N SER A 138 8.00 7.24 -2.23
CA SER A 138 9.20 6.42 -2.43
C SER A 138 8.94 5.19 -3.32
N ALA A 139 7.76 4.58 -3.20
CA ALA A 139 7.34 3.45 -4.02
C ALA A 139 7.25 3.82 -5.51
N PHE A 140 6.60 4.94 -5.83
CA PHE A 140 6.47 5.38 -7.23
C PHE A 140 7.81 5.86 -7.79
N LEU A 141 8.61 6.58 -7.01
CA LEU A 141 9.96 6.99 -7.40
C LEU A 141 10.87 5.79 -7.67
N HIS A 142 10.75 4.71 -6.90
CA HIS A 142 11.49 3.47 -7.14
C HIS A 142 11.05 2.82 -8.46
N LEU A 143 9.74 2.72 -8.73
CA LEU A 143 9.25 2.24 -10.03
C LEU A 143 9.80 3.07 -11.19
N ARG A 144 9.74 4.41 -11.08
CA ARG A 144 10.25 5.32 -12.10
C ARG A 144 11.76 5.18 -12.28
N GLY A 145 12.51 4.91 -11.22
CA GLY A 145 13.95 4.61 -11.29
C GLY A 145 14.24 3.33 -12.08
N VAL A 146 13.48 2.26 -11.86
CA VAL A 146 13.64 1.02 -12.65
C VAL A 146 13.24 1.22 -14.11
N VAL A 147 12.24 2.05 -14.39
CA VAL A 147 11.90 2.44 -15.77
C VAL A 147 13.03 3.23 -16.42
N GLN A 148 13.71 4.12 -15.68
CA GLN A 148 14.90 4.82 -16.18
C GLN A 148 16.02 3.83 -16.52
N GLU A 149 16.27 2.81 -15.69
CA GLU A 149 17.27 1.78 -16.00
C GLU A 149 16.93 1.03 -17.30
N LEU A 150 15.65 0.80 -17.61
CA LEU A 150 15.24 0.16 -18.88
C LEU A 150 15.49 1.08 -20.09
N VAL A 151 15.36 2.39 -19.92
CA VAL A 151 15.75 3.37 -20.94
C VAL A 151 17.27 3.38 -21.13
N ASP A 152 18.02 3.38 -20.03
CA ASP A 152 19.50 3.37 -20.06
C ASP A 152 20.06 2.08 -20.67
N GLU A 153 19.36 0.95 -20.51
CA GLU A 153 19.65 -0.34 -21.16
C GLU A 153 19.17 -0.43 -22.63
N GLU A 154 18.64 0.66 -23.21
CA GLU A 154 18.06 0.72 -24.57
C GLU A 154 16.90 -0.27 -24.80
N ARG A 155 16.25 -0.72 -23.72
CA ARG A 155 15.06 -1.59 -23.79
C ARG A 155 13.78 -0.80 -24.02
N PHE A 156 13.76 0.45 -23.55
CA PHE A 156 12.71 1.44 -23.81
C PHE A 156 13.30 2.61 -24.59
N PRO A 157 12.50 3.32 -25.40
CA PRO A 157 12.97 4.49 -26.11
C PRO A 157 13.41 5.60 -25.13
N PRO A 158 14.35 6.47 -25.54
CA PRO A 158 14.70 7.65 -24.75
C PRO A 158 13.49 8.59 -24.65
N GLY A 159 13.18 9.06 -23.44
CA GLY A 159 12.04 9.95 -23.25
C GLY A 159 11.58 10.10 -21.81
N ASN A 160 10.35 10.57 -21.66
CA ASN A 160 9.71 10.76 -20.37
C ASN A 160 9.41 9.40 -19.71
N THR A 161 10.01 9.13 -18.55
CA THR A 161 9.78 7.89 -17.79
C THR A 161 8.48 7.88 -17.00
N LEU A 162 7.79 9.01 -16.88
CA LEU A 162 6.54 9.12 -16.11
C LEU A 162 5.42 8.29 -16.74
N GLU A 163 5.24 8.37 -18.05
CA GLU A 163 4.18 7.67 -18.75
C GLU A 163 4.30 6.14 -18.64
N PRO A 164 5.42 5.50 -19.00
CA PRO A 164 5.61 4.07 -18.78
C PRO A 164 5.43 3.68 -17.31
N ALA A 165 5.98 4.46 -16.36
CA ALA A 165 5.78 4.19 -14.93
C ALA A 165 4.30 4.21 -14.53
N LEU A 166 3.50 5.16 -15.05
CA LEU A 166 2.05 5.20 -14.83
C LEU A 166 1.33 4.01 -15.48
N GLN A 167 1.73 3.58 -16.68
CA GLN A 167 1.17 2.40 -17.35
C GLN A 167 1.43 1.11 -16.55
N PHE A 168 2.66 0.92 -16.06
CA PHE A 168 3.02 -0.22 -15.20
C PHE A 168 2.30 -0.17 -13.86
N TRP A 169 2.21 1.00 -13.25
CA TRP A 169 1.47 1.19 -12.00
C TRP A 169 -0.02 0.88 -12.19
N ALA A 170 -0.65 1.38 -13.26
CA ALA A 170 -2.05 1.13 -13.58
C ALA A 170 -2.32 -0.38 -13.78
N THR A 171 -1.45 -1.07 -14.51
CA THR A 171 -1.55 -2.53 -14.71
C THR A 171 -1.44 -3.27 -13.37
N THR A 172 -0.41 -2.96 -12.59
CA THR A 172 -0.15 -3.60 -11.29
C THR A 172 -1.31 -3.39 -10.32
N HIS A 173 -1.78 -2.14 -10.22
CA HIS A 173 -2.89 -1.75 -9.36
C HIS A 173 -4.20 -2.40 -9.80
N GLY A 174 -4.45 -2.51 -11.11
CA GLY A 174 -5.62 -3.20 -11.66
C GLY A 174 -5.65 -4.68 -11.29
N VAL A 175 -4.53 -5.39 -11.45
CA VAL A 175 -4.39 -6.79 -11.05
C VAL A 175 -4.63 -6.93 -9.54
N ALA A 176 -3.94 -6.15 -8.71
CA ALA A 176 -4.09 -6.20 -7.26
C ALA A 176 -5.54 -5.91 -6.81
N SER A 177 -6.16 -4.87 -7.37
CA SER A 177 -7.54 -4.49 -7.08
C SER A 177 -8.52 -5.61 -7.40
N LEU A 178 -8.39 -6.25 -8.56
CA LEU A 178 -9.28 -7.34 -8.96
C LEU A 178 -9.08 -8.60 -8.11
N LEU A 179 -7.84 -8.96 -7.78
CA LEU A 179 -7.57 -10.10 -6.89
C LEU A 179 -8.13 -9.86 -5.47
N VAL A 180 -8.02 -8.64 -4.95
CA VAL A 180 -8.52 -8.28 -3.61
C VAL A 180 -10.05 -8.17 -3.58
N THR A 181 -10.67 -7.55 -4.60
CA THR A 181 -12.11 -7.24 -4.58
C THR A 181 -12.97 -8.32 -5.23
N ARG A 182 -12.40 -9.15 -6.11
CA ARG A 182 -13.07 -10.26 -6.80
C ARG A 182 -12.33 -11.60 -6.59
N PRO A 183 -12.12 -12.02 -5.33
CA PRO A 183 -11.35 -13.24 -5.04
C PRO A 183 -12.05 -14.54 -5.50
N HIS A 184 -13.36 -14.50 -5.76
CA HIS A 184 -14.17 -15.65 -6.17
C HIS A 184 -14.08 -15.97 -7.67
N LEU A 185 -13.44 -15.12 -8.48
CA LEU A 185 -13.24 -15.39 -9.90
C LEU A 185 -12.17 -16.47 -10.11
N PRO A 186 -12.24 -17.25 -11.21
CA PRO A 186 -11.33 -18.36 -11.46
C PRO A 186 -9.98 -17.88 -12.02
N TRP A 187 -9.20 -17.16 -11.20
CA TRP A 187 -7.89 -16.60 -11.58
C TRP A 187 -6.82 -17.67 -11.87
N GLY A 188 -7.05 -18.91 -11.44
CA GLY A 188 -6.01 -19.95 -11.41
C GLY A 188 -4.97 -19.64 -10.34
N GLU A 189 -3.71 -19.96 -10.62
CA GLU A 189 -2.59 -19.59 -9.75
C GLU A 189 -2.35 -18.08 -9.87
N GLN A 190 -2.68 -17.34 -8.79
CA GLN A 190 -2.77 -15.88 -8.80
C GLN A 190 -1.43 -15.20 -9.07
N GLU A 191 -0.32 -15.76 -8.58
CA GLU A 191 1.01 -15.18 -8.79
C GLU A 191 1.43 -15.35 -10.25
N SER A 192 1.17 -16.51 -10.85
CA SER A 192 1.38 -16.76 -12.27
C SER A 192 0.48 -15.90 -13.17
N PHE A 193 -0.78 -15.68 -12.77
CA PHE A 193 -1.68 -14.76 -13.47
C PHE A 193 -1.09 -13.35 -13.46
N ALA A 194 -0.74 -12.83 -12.28
CA ALA A 194 -0.14 -11.51 -12.13
C ALA A 194 1.16 -11.39 -12.93
N SER A 195 2.06 -12.36 -12.83
CA SER A 195 3.33 -12.40 -13.56
C SER A 195 3.12 -12.27 -15.06
N ARG A 196 2.23 -13.09 -15.65
CA ARG A 196 1.94 -13.03 -17.09
C ARG A 196 1.31 -11.71 -17.51
N THR A 197 0.39 -11.16 -16.72
CA THR A 197 -0.25 -9.87 -17.03
C THR A 197 0.76 -8.72 -17.00
N LEU A 198 1.64 -8.68 -15.99
CA LEU A 198 2.70 -7.68 -15.89
C LEU A 198 3.71 -7.79 -17.03
N TYR A 199 4.10 -9.02 -17.38
CA TYR A 199 4.99 -9.26 -18.49
C TYR A 199 4.37 -8.88 -19.84
N ALA A 200 3.07 -9.13 -20.03
CA ALA A 200 2.34 -8.71 -21.21
C ALA A 200 2.29 -7.17 -21.34
N ALA A 201 2.12 -6.44 -20.23
CA ALA A 201 2.21 -4.97 -20.25
C ALA A 201 3.61 -4.48 -20.64
N TYR A 202 4.66 -5.14 -20.15
CA TYR A 202 6.04 -4.83 -20.58
C TYR A 202 6.24 -5.04 -22.08
N LEU A 203 5.86 -6.21 -22.60
CA LEU A 203 5.98 -6.51 -24.03
C LEU A 203 5.13 -5.56 -24.89
N GLY A 204 3.92 -5.22 -24.43
CA GLY A 204 3.04 -4.28 -25.10
C GLY A 204 3.67 -2.89 -25.23
N HIS A 205 4.30 -2.40 -24.16
CA HIS A 205 5.03 -1.13 -24.18
C HIS A 205 6.22 -1.17 -25.16
N VAL A 206 7.03 -2.24 -25.12
CA VAL A 206 8.15 -2.40 -26.07
C VAL A 206 7.66 -2.44 -27.52
N ALA A 207 6.55 -3.13 -27.79
CA ALA A 207 6.00 -3.26 -29.13
C ALA A 207 5.37 -1.96 -29.66
N SER A 208 4.73 -1.16 -28.80
CA SER A 208 4.12 0.13 -29.21
C SER A 208 5.13 1.22 -29.50
N GLU A 209 6.32 1.13 -28.89
CA GLU A 209 7.41 2.09 -29.09
C GLU A 209 8.41 1.64 -30.17
N ALA A 210 8.22 0.44 -30.74
CA ALA A 210 8.99 0.01 -31.90
C ALA A 210 8.65 0.93 -33.08
N PRO A 211 9.63 1.51 -33.78
CA PRO A 211 9.36 2.40 -34.90
C PRO A 211 8.50 1.69 -35.96
N ASP A 212 7.43 2.35 -36.41
CA ASP A 212 6.60 1.94 -37.55
C ASP A 212 7.51 1.64 -38.75
N GLY A 213 7.88 0.37 -38.95
CA GLY A 213 8.91 0.00 -39.90
C GLY A 213 9.35 -1.47 -39.91
N ALA A 214 8.91 -2.29 -38.94
CA ALA A 214 9.01 -3.75 -39.07
C ALA A 214 7.72 -4.30 -39.70
N ASP A 215 7.57 -4.02 -40.99
CA ASP A 215 6.70 -4.64 -41.99
C ASP A 215 5.43 -5.34 -41.49
N GLY A 216 4.31 -4.66 -41.71
CA GLY A 216 3.02 -5.31 -41.90
C GLY A 216 3.06 -6.24 -43.11
N GLN A 217 3.40 -7.50 -42.87
CA GLN A 217 2.97 -8.66 -43.64
C GLN A 217 2.47 -9.71 -42.65
N TRP A 218 1.16 -9.66 -42.40
CA TRP A 218 0.40 -10.78 -41.86
C TRP A 218 -0.07 -11.66 -43.01
#